data_AF-A0A8B8C5Y8-F1
#
_entry.id   AF-A0A8B8C5Y8-F1
#
_cell.length_a   1.000
_cell.length_b   1.000
_cell.length_c   1.000
_cell.angle_alpha   90.00
_cell.angle_beta   90.00
_cell.angle_gamma   90.00
#
_symmetry.space_group_name_H-M   'P 1'
#
loop_
_entity.id
_entity.type
_entity.pdbx_description
1 polymer ?
#
loop_
_entity_poly.entity_id
_entity_poly.type
_entity_poly.pdbx_seq_one_letter_code
_entity_poly.pdbx_strand_id
1 'polypeptide(L)'
;MKKSQQLLHYNNTKTNKEMKYFNFVGAEGDNAVIVKCYITSKFNTIEPGLSFRFQNLTARGKSEYWATSKTMISYTSTVDVNPDIVLPYLPENLPPDGLSQSLQEALNSSEKSSIMGKIVKVSPIKYVRDGNLAVKSLLLKDNSTVAKVCLFDKLAEGEYEEGSNLQITAVYPKKYLNFEQLTSTAQTKCQFLSDQNFPDKTEEDFQRFQSDGDFLDSTSDLMPSIVTLTDILDMDIYDVCSNDACREKKMIKEKCPVCGGHKKKAEKNIRVTFLFSTESKKDQKATIFKDTLQEIVKDKIPIESKAACLSVLLEKLPIVFKSQISARNTFSNIFH
;
A
#
# COMPACT_ATOMS: atom_id res chain seq x y z
N MET A 1 5.64 -27.83 20.67
CA MET A 1 4.30 -27.21 20.83
C MET A 1 4.33 -26.21 21.98
N LYS A 2 3.85 -24.97 21.77
CA LYS A 2 3.58 -23.98 22.84
C LYS A 2 2.06 -23.81 22.96
N LYS A 3 1.52 -23.79 24.19
CA LYS A 3 0.08 -23.64 24.49
C LYS A 3 -0.11 -22.32 25.24
N SER A 4 -0.98 -21.44 24.72
CA SER A 4 -1.41 -20.22 25.41
C SER A 4 -2.90 -20.34 25.71
N GLN A 5 -3.31 -20.02 26.93
CA GLN A 5 -4.72 -19.91 27.32
C GLN A 5 -5.04 -18.43 27.53
N GLN A 6 -6.06 -17.92 26.84
CA GLN A 6 -6.56 -16.56 27.04
C GLN A 6 -8.09 -16.52 27.17
N LEU A 7 -8.55 -15.54 27.93
CA LEU A 7 -9.95 -15.18 28.12
C LEU A 7 -10.29 -13.99 27.20
N LEU A 8 -11.13 -14.19 26.19
CA LEU A 8 -11.75 -13.06 25.47
C LEU A 8 -13.01 -12.62 26.22
N HIS A 9 -13.05 -11.35 26.62
CA HIS A 9 -14.30 -10.68 27.00
C HIS A 9 -14.94 -10.13 25.72
N TYR A 10 -16.14 -10.61 25.39
CA TYR A 10 -16.90 -10.11 24.25
C TYR A 10 -18.13 -9.36 24.77
N ASN A 11 -18.17 -8.04 24.62
CA ASN A 11 -19.36 -7.26 24.88
C ASN A 11 -20.33 -7.41 23.70
N ASN A 12 -21.20 -8.43 23.76
CA ASN A 12 -22.42 -8.45 22.95
C ASN A 12 -23.60 -8.14 23.87
N THR A 13 -24.35 -7.09 23.57
CA THR A 13 -25.42 -6.50 24.38
C THR A 13 -26.65 -7.40 24.61
N LYS A 14 -26.56 -8.71 24.35
CA LYS A 14 -27.69 -9.64 24.53
C LYS A 14 -27.41 -10.97 25.23
N THR A 15 -26.15 -11.37 25.49
CA THR A 15 -25.85 -12.55 26.34
C THR A 15 -24.41 -12.50 26.83
N ASN A 16 -24.20 -12.32 28.14
CA ASN A 16 -22.91 -12.56 28.79
C ASN A 16 -22.63 -14.08 28.85
N LYS A 17 -22.09 -14.65 27.77
CA LYS A 17 -21.48 -15.99 27.79
C LYS A 17 -20.02 -15.87 27.42
N GLU A 18 -19.15 -16.12 28.40
CA GLU A 18 -17.72 -16.24 28.19
C GLU A 18 -17.43 -17.41 27.24
N MET A 19 -16.87 -17.13 26.06
CA MET A 19 -16.31 -18.17 25.19
C MET A 19 -14.81 -18.24 25.43
N LYS A 20 -14.39 -19.24 26.21
CA LYS A 20 -12.98 -19.63 26.30
C LYS A 20 -12.58 -20.24 24.96
N TYR A 21 -11.44 -19.84 24.42
CA TYR A 21 -10.78 -20.47 23.28
C TYR A 21 -9.29 -20.63 23.62
N PHE A 22 -8.59 -21.52 22.94
CA PHE A 22 -7.13 -21.56 22.98
C PHE A 22 -6.58 -21.83 21.59
N ASN A 23 -5.38 -21.35 21.35
CA ASN A 23 -4.66 -21.59 20.12
C ASN A 23 -3.42 -22.44 20.44
N PHE A 24 -3.05 -23.34 19.53
CA PHE A 24 -1.82 -24.10 19.65
C PHE A 24 -1.18 -24.29 18.27
N VAL A 25 0.11 -24.58 18.29
CA VAL A 25 0.89 -24.90 17.09
C VAL A 25 1.16 -26.40 17.07
N GLY A 26 0.69 -27.05 16.00
CA GLY A 26 1.02 -28.44 15.68
C GLY A 26 2.15 -28.51 14.66
N ALA A 27 2.87 -29.64 14.63
CA ALA A 27 3.86 -29.92 13.61
C ALA A 27 3.70 -31.37 13.12
N GLU A 28 3.96 -31.59 11.83
CA GLU A 28 3.93 -32.89 11.15
C GLU A 28 5.02 -32.89 10.07
N GLY A 29 6.06 -33.71 10.24
CA GLY A 29 7.24 -33.68 9.37
C GLY A 29 7.91 -32.30 9.38
N ASP A 30 7.96 -31.66 8.21
CA ASP A 30 8.49 -30.31 7.99
C ASP A 30 7.43 -29.20 8.04
N ASN A 31 6.17 -29.54 8.28
CA ASN A 31 5.06 -28.59 8.27
C ASN A 31 4.65 -28.19 9.68
N ALA A 32 4.46 -26.89 9.90
CA ALA A 32 3.90 -26.35 11.14
C ALA A 32 2.58 -25.64 10.86
N VAL A 33 1.59 -25.85 11.73
CA VAL A 33 0.22 -25.35 11.56
C VAL A 33 -0.31 -24.72 12.83
N ILE A 34 -1.08 -23.65 12.70
CA ILE A 34 -1.82 -23.03 13.79
C ILE A 34 -3.23 -23.63 13.83
N VAL A 35 -3.65 -24.09 15.00
CA VAL A 35 -5.01 -24.58 15.24
C VAL A 35 -5.70 -23.67 16.25
N LYS A 36 -6.85 -23.11 15.87
CA LYS A 36 -7.72 -22.30 16.74
C LYS A 36 -8.88 -23.13 17.28
N CYS A 37 -9.01 -23.26 18.60
CA CYS A 37 -10.02 -24.08 19.27
C CYS A 37 -11.02 -23.23 20.06
N TYR A 38 -12.25 -23.10 19.55
CA TYR A 38 -13.30 -22.28 20.17
C TYR A 38 -14.20 -23.03 21.17
N ILE A 39 -14.08 -24.35 21.28
CA ILE A 39 -14.88 -25.19 22.19
C ILE A 39 -13.95 -25.92 23.15
N THR A 40 -13.44 -25.18 24.13
CA THR A 40 -12.38 -25.64 25.03
C THR A 40 -12.78 -26.84 25.87
N SER A 41 -14.06 -26.98 26.21
CA SER A 41 -14.60 -28.14 26.94
C SER A 41 -14.43 -29.45 26.17
N LYS A 42 -14.41 -29.43 24.83
CA LYS A 42 -14.24 -30.61 23.97
C LYS A 42 -12.78 -31.00 23.78
N PHE A 43 -11.87 -30.03 23.90
CA PHE A 43 -10.45 -30.19 23.55
C PHE A 43 -9.53 -29.94 24.76
N ASN A 44 -10.04 -30.14 25.97
CA ASN A 44 -9.31 -29.91 27.22
C ASN A 44 -8.10 -30.85 27.39
N THR A 45 -8.09 -31.99 26.71
CA THR A 45 -7.05 -33.01 26.76
C THR A 45 -5.80 -32.71 25.92
N ILE A 46 -5.78 -31.62 25.16
CA ILE A 46 -4.64 -31.23 24.32
C ILE A 46 -3.52 -30.63 25.19
N GLU A 47 -2.37 -31.28 25.24
CA GLU A 47 -1.18 -30.82 25.98
C GLU A 47 0.09 -30.87 25.13
N PRO A 48 1.09 -29.99 25.40
CA PRO A 48 2.37 -30.03 24.71
C PRO A 48 3.05 -31.40 24.79
N GLY A 49 3.55 -31.90 23.67
CA GLY A 49 4.28 -33.18 23.59
C GLY A 49 3.41 -34.39 23.24
N LEU A 50 2.09 -34.22 23.14
CA LEU A 50 1.17 -35.28 22.73
C LEU A 50 0.88 -35.23 21.22
N SER A 51 0.69 -36.40 20.62
CA SER A 51 0.32 -36.56 19.21
C SER A 51 -1.17 -36.86 19.06
N PHE A 52 -1.83 -36.11 18.17
CA PHE A 52 -3.26 -36.21 17.93
C PHE A 52 -3.56 -36.32 16.45
N ARG A 53 -4.62 -37.08 16.13
CA ARG A 53 -5.27 -37.06 14.82
C ARG A 53 -6.55 -36.25 14.92
N PHE A 54 -6.66 -35.25 14.06
CA PHE A 54 -7.89 -34.48 13.91
C PHE A 54 -8.68 -34.96 12.69
N GLN A 55 -10.00 -34.99 12.83
CA GLN A 55 -10.92 -35.21 11.71
C GLN A 55 -11.91 -34.03 11.65
N ASN A 56 -12.27 -33.60 10.44
CA ASN A 56 -13.15 -32.45 10.21
C ASN A 56 -12.61 -31.12 10.78
N LEU A 57 -11.31 -30.86 10.63
CA LEU A 57 -10.77 -29.51 10.79
C LEU A 57 -11.17 -28.63 9.60
N THR A 58 -11.46 -27.37 9.86
CA THR A 58 -11.76 -26.40 8.80
C THR A 58 -10.51 -25.58 8.48
N ALA A 59 -9.98 -25.71 7.27
CA ALA A 59 -8.89 -24.87 6.79
C ALA A 59 -9.37 -23.42 6.56
N ARG A 60 -8.61 -22.44 7.04
CA ARG A 60 -8.90 -21.00 6.92
C ARG A 60 -7.74 -20.17 6.37
N GLY A 61 -6.60 -20.80 6.12
CA GLY A 61 -5.42 -20.19 5.50
C GLY A 61 -4.42 -21.26 5.09
N LYS A 62 -3.24 -20.85 4.61
CA LYS A 62 -2.19 -21.78 4.14
C LYS A 62 -1.69 -22.73 5.23
N SER A 63 -1.64 -22.26 6.48
CA SER A 63 -1.21 -23.03 7.66
C SER A 63 -2.11 -22.78 8.88
N GLU A 64 -3.38 -22.41 8.65
CA GLU A 64 -4.35 -22.11 9.72
C GLU A 64 -5.58 -23.00 9.63
N TYR A 65 -5.89 -23.69 10.73
CA TYR A 65 -7.03 -24.59 10.87
C TYR A 65 -7.88 -24.24 12.08
N TRP A 66 -9.19 -24.44 11.96
CA TRP A 66 -10.17 -24.15 13.00
C TRP A 66 -10.84 -25.44 13.46
N ALA A 67 -10.77 -25.69 14.77
CA ALA A 67 -11.49 -26.77 15.43
C ALA A 67 -12.87 -26.27 15.87
N THR A 68 -13.91 -26.95 15.37
CA THR A 68 -15.32 -26.60 15.59
C THR A 68 -16.04 -27.70 16.36
N SER A 69 -17.35 -27.54 16.58
CA SER A 69 -18.19 -28.57 17.22
C SER A 69 -18.17 -29.90 16.48
N LYS A 70 -17.92 -29.89 15.16
CA LYS A 70 -17.87 -31.08 14.30
C LYS A 70 -16.49 -31.74 14.26
N THR A 71 -15.45 -31.06 14.74
CA THR A 71 -14.09 -31.59 14.72
C THR A 71 -13.94 -32.70 15.74
N MET A 72 -13.44 -33.86 15.33
CA MET A 72 -13.14 -34.99 16.22
C MET A 72 -11.63 -35.06 16.47
N ILE A 73 -11.25 -35.50 17.67
CA ILE A 73 -9.86 -35.69 18.08
C ILE A 73 -9.68 -37.10 18.62
N SER A 74 -8.59 -37.76 18.23
CA SER A 74 -8.16 -39.04 18.77
C SER A 74 -6.65 -39.02 19.04
N TYR A 75 -6.21 -39.71 20.08
CA TYR A 75 -4.78 -39.96 20.30
C TYR A 75 -4.21 -40.81 19.18
N THR A 76 -2.94 -40.59 18.87
CA THR A 76 -2.19 -41.40 17.89
C THR A 76 -0.78 -41.67 18.42
N SER A 77 -0.08 -42.61 17.79
CA SER A 77 1.35 -42.81 18.00
C SER A 77 2.13 -41.52 17.74
N THR A 78 3.31 -41.41 18.34
CA THR A 78 4.23 -40.28 18.13
C THR A 78 4.41 -40.00 16.65
N VAL A 79 4.28 -38.73 16.28
CA VAL A 79 4.54 -38.22 14.93
C VAL A 79 5.96 -37.68 14.90
N ASP A 80 6.75 -38.11 13.92
CA ASP A 80 8.09 -37.57 13.72
C ASP A 80 8.01 -36.11 13.27
N VAL A 81 8.75 -35.26 13.95
CA VAL A 81 8.80 -33.82 13.71
C VAL A 81 10.26 -33.43 13.52
N ASN A 82 10.53 -32.65 12.49
CA ASN A 82 11.86 -32.09 12.27
C ASN A 82 12.25 -31.20 13.47
N PRO A 83 13.37 -31.47 14.16
CA PRO A 83 13.79 -30.71 15.34
C PRO A 83 14.08 -29.24 15.03
N ASP A 84 14.44 -28.93 13.77
CA ASP A 84 14.79 -27.59 13.31
C ASP A 84 13.58 -26.83 12.72
N ILE A 85 12.37 -27.38 12.84
CA ILE A 85 11.17 -26.75 12.29
C ILE A 85 10.88 -25.40 12.95
N VAL A 86 10.71 -24.37 12.13
CA VAL A 86 10.31 -23.04 12.60
C VAL A 86 8.82 -23.04 12.89
N LEU A 87 8.47 -23.04 14.18
CA LEU A 87 7.08 -22.97 14.62
C LEU A 87 6.54 -21.53 14.46
N PRO A 88 5.37 -21.32 13.83
CA PRO A 88 4.75 -20.01 13.74
C PRO A 88 4.39 -19.48 15.14
N TYR A 89 4.37 -18.17 15.29
CA TYR A 89 3.87 -17.54 16.52
C TYR A 89 2.35 -17.73 16.61
N LEU A 90 1.86 -18.03 17.81
CA LEU A 90 0.43 -17.90 18.08
C LEU A 90 0.04 -16.42 17.95
N PRO A 91 -1.17 -16.09 17.47
CA PRO A 91 -1.61 -14.70 17.33
C PRO A 91 -1.48 -13.90 18.64
N GLU A 92 -1.67 -14.56 19.77
CA GLU A 92 -1.58 -13.99 21.12
C GLU A 92 -0.13 -13.73 21.58
N ASN A 93 0.82 -14.42 20.98
CA ASN A 93 2.25 -14.32 21.27
C ASN A 93 2.98 -13.49 20.22
N LEU A 94 2.25 -12.85 19.30
CA LEU A 94 2.86 -11.91 18.38
C LEU A 94 3.37 -10.71 19.18
N PRO A 95 4.65 -10.36 19.08
CA PRO A 95 5.17 -9.18 19.74
C PRO A 95 4.38 -7.93 19.28
N PRO A 96 4.04 -6.99 20.18
CA PRO A 96 3.37 -5.75 19.81
C PRO A 96 4.11 -4.96 18.72
N ASP A 97 5.44 -5.07 18.73
CA ASP A 97 6.37 -4.44 17.78
C ASP A 97 6.49 -5.21 16.45
N GLY A 98 5.79 -6.33 16.27
CA GLY A 98 5.85 -7.17 15.07
C GLY A 98 7.04 -8.13 15.04
N LEU A 99 6.96 -9.12 14.15
CA LEU A 99 7.97 -10.17 14.00
C LEU A 99 9.27 -9.57 13.46
N SER A 100 10.41 -9.86 14.08
CA SER A 100 11.72 -9.46 13.55
C SER A 100 12.00 -10.21 12.26
N GLN A 101 12.10 -9.48 11.14
CA GLN A 101 12.20 -10.05 9.79
C GLN A 101 13.11 -9.20 8.89
N SER A 102 13.66 -9.81 7.85
CA SER A 102 14.30 -9.07 6.75
C SER A 102 13.28 -8.23 5.97
N LEU A 103 13.75 -7.26 5.19
CA LEU A 103 12.89 -6.43 4.35
C LEU A 103 12.12 -7.26 3.32
N GLN A 104 12.75 -8.26 2.70
CA GLN A 104 12.11 -9.13 1.72
C GLN A 104 10.98 -9.98 2.34
N GLU A 105 11.20 -10.51 3.54
CA GLU A 105 10.18 -11.27 4.27
C GLU A 105 9.03 -10.37 4.72
N ALA A 106 9.34 -9.20 5.25
CA ALA A 106 8.35 -8.23 5.71
C ALA A 106 7.42 -7.77 4.57
N LEU A 107 7.94 -7.59 3.35
CA LEU A 107 7.13 -7.22 2.18
C LEU A 107 6.09 -8.29 1.80
N ASN A 108 6.30 -9.53 2.21
CA ASN A 108 5.40 -10.67 1.94
C ASN A 108 4.67 -11.18 3.19
N SER A 109 4.84 -10.51 4.33
CA SER A 109 4.31 -10.96 5.62
C SER A 109 2.81 -10.76 5.74
N SER A 110 2.10 -11.74 6.31
CA SER A 110 0.69 -11.56 6.71
C SER A 110 0.54 -10.85 8.06
N GLU A 111 1.62 -10.78 8.83
CA GLU A 111 1.68 -10.18 10.16
C GLU A 111 2.52 -8.90 10.15
N LYS A 112 2.39 -8.09 11.20
CA LYS A 112 3.26 -6.93 11.38
C LYS A 112 4.71 -7.36 11.59
N SER A 113 5.64 -6.55 11.10
CA SER A 113 7.08 -6.81 11.16
C SER A 113 7.82 -5.71 11.91
N SER A 114 8.91 -6.10 12.55
CA SER A 114 9.99 -5.22 13.00
C SER A 114 11.15 -5.41 12.04
N ILE A 115 11.54 -4.34 11.36
CA ILE A 115 12.58 -4.34 10.33
C ILE A 115 13.74 -3.44 10.74
N MET A 116 14.92 -3.73 10.21
CA MET A 116 16.10 -2.89 10.34
C MET A 116 16.75 -2.70 8.97
N GLY A 117 17.32 -1.52 8.74
CA GLY A 117 18.06 -1.23 7.52
C GLY A 117 18.70 0.14 7.54
N LYS A 118 19.50 0.43 6.51
CA LYS A 118 20.09 1.75 6.26
C LYS A 118 19.17 2.58 5.38
N ILE A 119 18.97 3.83 5.74
CA ILE A 119 18.25 4.80 4.93
C ILE A 119 19.12 5.14 3.72
N VAL A 120 18.66 4.81 2.52
CA VAL A 120 19.38 5.10 1.27
C VAL A 120 18.74 6.24 0.47
N LYS A 121 17.50 6.61 0.80
CA LYS A 121 16.83 7.81 0.30
C LYS A 121 15.68 8.23 1.21
N VAL A 122 15.44 9.53 1.31
CA VAL A 122 14.35 10.13 2.10
C VAL A 122 13.52 11.01 1.17
N SER A 123 12.18 10.87 1.19
CA SER A 123 11.32 11.80 0.46
C SER A 123 11.11 13.11 1.23
N PRO A 124 10.72 14.22 0.56
CA PRO A 124 10.12 15.34 1.25
C PRO A 124 8.86 14.90 2.00
N ILE A 125 8.54 15.64 3.06
CA ILE A 125 7.26 15.49 3.74
C ILE A 125 6.15 16.07 2.84
N LYS A 126 5.06 15.33 2.69
CA LYS A 126 3.88 15.74 1.93
C LYS A 126 2.68 15.77 2.86
N TYR A 127 1.86 16.80 2.74
CA TYR A 127 0.57 16.86 3.44
C TYR A 127 -0.55 16.47 2.49
N VAL A 128 -1.27 15.41 2.84
CA VAL A 128 -2.43 14.90 2.09
C VAL A 128 -3.72 15.10 2.89
N ARG A 129 -4.87 14.88 2.26
CA ARG A 129 -6.20 15.14 2.87
C ARG A 129 -6.36 16.59 3.32
N ASP A 130 -6.18 17.50 2.37
CA ASP A 130 -6.36 18.94 2.56
C ASP A 130 -5.46 19.51 3.68
N GLY A 131 -4.23 18.99 3.76
CA GLY A 131 -3.23 19.43 4.74
C GLY A 131 -3.21 18.65 6.06
N ASN A 132 -4.17 17.76 6.32
CA ASN A 132 -4.36 17.18 7.66
C ASN A 132 -3.53 15.93 7.96
N LEU A 133 -2.89 15.30 6.97
CA LEU A 133 -2.14 14.07 7.16
C LEU A 133 -0.74 14.22 6.57
N ALA A 134 0.27 14.26 7.44
CA ALA A 134 1.67 14.24 7.04
C ALA A 134 2.07 12.84 6.55
N VAL A 135 2.80 12.77 5.44
CA VAL A 135 3.29 11.53 4.83
C VAL A 135 4.75 11.73 4.41
N LYS A 136 5.60 10.78 4.76
CA LYS A 136 7.01 10.72 4.33
C LYS A 136 7.34 9.28 3.98
N SER A 137 8.10 9.08 2.92
CA SER A 137 8.56 7.78 2.47
C SER A 137 10.08 7.69 2.64
N LEU A 138 10.55 6.54 3.11
CA LEU A 138 11.97 6.20 3.22
C LEU A 138 12.26 5.02 2.28
N LEU A 139 13.42 5.00 1.64
CA LEU A 139 13.98 3.76 1.09
C LEU A 139 14.96 3.19 2.12
N LEU A 140 14.66 2.00 2.61
CA LEU A 140 15.55 1.24 3.49
C LEU A 140 16.21 0.12 2.70
N LYS A 141 17.51 -0.07 2.93
CA LYS A 141 18.31 -1.19 2.42
C LYS A 141 18.72 -2.10 3.57
N ASP A 142 18.54 -3.40 3.40
CA ASP A 142 19.20 -4.43 4.19
C ASP A 142 19.94 -5.40 3.28
N ASN A 143 20.42 -6.52 3.83
CA ASN A 143 21.11 -7.56 3.06
C ASN A 143 20.21 -8.31 2.06
N SER A 144 18.89 -8.22 2.22
CA SER A 144 17.92 -8.95 1.39
C SER A 144 17.42 -8.13 0.21
N THR A 145 17.08 -6.85 0.40
CA THR A 145 16.47 -6.01 -0.65
C THR A 145 16.44 -4.52 -0.27
N VAL A 146 15.90 -3.70 -1.17
CA VAL A 146 15.44 -2.33 -0.86
C VAL A 146 13.93 -2.31 -0.76
N ALA A 147 13.43 -1.74 0.32
CA ALA A 147 12.00 -1.57 0.56
C ALA A 147 11.66 -0.10 0.81
N LYS A 148 10.56 0.33 0.19
CA LYS A 148 9.91 1.60 0.53
C LYS A 148 9.14 1.44 1.84
N VAL A 149 9.35 2.35 2.77
CA VAL A 149 8.59 2.44 4.03
C VAL A 149 7.86 3.77 4.11
N CYS A 150 6.55 3.72 4.27
CA CYS A 150 5.66 4.88 4.33
C CYS A 150 5.29 5.21 5.78
N LEU A 151 5.68 6.40 6.21
CA LEU A 151 5.47 6.96 7.54
C LEU A 151 4.32 7.99 7.50
N PHE A 152 3.54 8.03 8.57
CA PHE A 152 2.38 8.92 8.72
C PHE A 152 2.48 9.77 9.98
N ASP A 153 1.81 10.93 9.97
CA ASP A 153 1.66 11.84 11.10
C ASP A 153 3.02 12.20 11.73
N LYS A 154 3.14 12.11 13.06
CA LYS A 154 4.36 12.44 13.81
C LYS A 154 5.59 11.64 13.36
N LEU A 155 5.40 10.42 12.86
CA LEU A 155 6.52 9.64 12.32
C LEU A 155 7.01 10.23 11.01
N ALA A 156 6.12 10.79 10.17
CA ALA A 156 6.54 11.46 8.94
C ALA A 156 7.32 12.76 9.20
N GLU A 157 6.99 13.46 10.29
CA GLU A 157 7.64 14.70 10.73
C GLU A 157 9.04 14.49 11.32
N GLY A 158 9.44 13.24 11.58
CA GLY A 158 10.78 12.92 12.09
C GLY A 158 11.91 13.39 11.16
N GLU A 159 13.04 13.72 11.76
CA GLU A 159 14.29 14.03 11.06
C GLU A 159 14.97 12.71 10.68
N TYR A 160 15.04 12.43 9.39
CA TYR A 160 15.66 11.22 8.84
C TYR A 160 16.72 11.64 7.83
N GLU A 161 17.89 11.02 7.92
CA GLU A 161 19.03 11.33 7.07
C GLU A 161 19.46 10.09 6.27
N GLU A 162 19.88 10.31 5.02
CA GLU A 162 20.54 9.27 4.24
C GLU A 162 21.81 8.80 4.95
N GLY A 163 22.02 7.50 4.96
CA GLY A 163 23.16 6.86 5.63
C GLY A 163 22.87 6.40 7.06
N SER A 164 21.84 6.91 7.72
CA SER A 164 21.49 6.46 9.07
C SER A 164 20.92 5.04 9.07
N ASN A 165 21.25 4.26 10.09
CA ASN A 165 20.61 2.96 10.33
C ASN A 165 19.37 3.14 11.20
N LEU A 166 18.29 2.46 10.84
CA LEU A 166 16.99 2.63 11.46
C LEU A 166 16.33 1.27 11.70
N GLN A 167 15.82 1.08 12.92
CA GLN A 167 14.82 0.06 13.22
C GLN A 167 13.42 0.68 13.13
N ILE A 168 12.50 0.01 12.44
CA ILE A 168 11.09 0.40 12.39
C ILE A 168 10.22 -0.78 12.82
N THR A 169 9.40 -0.57 13.84
CA THR A 169 8.52 -1.61 14.40
C THR A 169 7.08 -1.51 13.90
N ALA A 170 6.34 -2.60 14.03
CA ALA A 170 4.91 -2.71 13.79
C ALA A 170 4.47 -2.21 12.39
N VAL A 171 5.30 -2.43 11.37
CA VAL A 171 4.97 -2.12 9.97
C VAL A 171 4.26 -3.30 9.32
N TYR A 172 3.47 -3.06 8.28
CA TYR A 172 2.83 -4.12 7.51
C TYR A 172 2.97 -3.87 6.01
N PRO A 173 3.02 -4.92 5.17
CA PRO A 173 3.08 -4.75 3.74
C PRO A 173 1.75 -4.25 3.18
N LYS A 174 1.84 -3.35 2.22
CA LYS A 174 0.70 -2.81 1.49
C LYS A 174 1.13 -2.54 0.07
N LYS A 175 0.27 -2.92 -0.87
CA LYS A 175 0.40 -2.46 -2.25
C LYS A 175 -0.29 -1.11 -2.38
N TYR A 176 0.47 -0.06 -2.67
CA TYR A 176 -0.07 1.25 -3.02
C TYR A 176 0.25 1.54 -4.48
N LEU A 177 -0.81 1.66 -5.28
CA LEU A 177 -0.71 1.73 -6.73
C LEU A 177 0.03 0.49 -7.27
N ASN A 178 1.20 0.67 -7.89
CA ASN A 178 2.01 -0.42 -8.45
C ASN A 178 3.23 -0.78 -7.59
N PHE A 179 3.40 -0.14 -6.42
CA PHE A 179 4.53 -0.37 -5.54
C PHE A 179 4.12 -1.18 -4.31
N GLU A 180 4.88 -2.23 -4.04
CA GLU A 180 4.89 -2.89 -2.75
C GLU A 180 5.70 -2.03 -1.79
N GLN A 181 5.11 -1.72 -0.65
CA GLN A 181 5.72 -0.90 0.37
C GLN A 181 5.35 -1.42 1.75
N LEU A 182 6.19 -1.12 2.74
CA LEU A 182 5.86 -1.28 4.15
C LEU A 182 5.18 -0.01 4.64
N THR A 183 4.16 -0.15 5.48
CA THR A 183 3.36 0.96 5.97
C THR A 183 3.37 0.96 7.49
N SER A 184 3.62 2.13 8.08
CA SER A 184 3.51 2.34 9.53
C SER A 184 2.08 2.19 10.04
N THR A 185 1.96 1.92 11.34
CA THR A 185 0.70 1.88 12.09
C THR A 185 0.77 2.85 13.26
N ALA A 186 -0.34 3.03 13.98
CA ALA A 186 -0.37 3.84 15.20
C ALA A 186 0.57 3.33 16.32
N GLN A 187 1.06 2.09 16.22
CA GLN A 187 1.99 1.47 17.17
C GLN A 187 3.45 1.52 16.70
N THR A 188 3.70 1.98 15.47
CA THR A 188 5.04 2.00 14.90
C THR A 188 5.95 2.94 15.68
N LYS A 189 7.17 2.47 15.93
CA LYS A 189 8.27 3.26 16.47
C LYS A 189 9.44 3.23 15.50
N CYS A 190 10.18 4.33 15.45
CA CYS A 190 11.43 4.45 14.70
C CYS A 190 12.56 4.69 15.70
N GLN A 191 13.63 3.90 15.60
CA GLN A 191 14.80 4.02 16.47
C GLN A 191 16.09 3.98 15.64
N PHE A 192 16.95 4.97 15.82
CA PHE A 192 18.26 5.00 15.18
C PHE A 192 19.22 4.01 15.83
N LEU A 193 20.07 3.38 15.02
CA LEU A 193 21.04 2.36 15.44
C LEU A 193 22.46 2.86 15.14
N SER A 194 23.37 2.80 16.11
CA SER A 194 24.75 3.26 15.94
C SER A 194 25.70 2.18 15.37
N ASP A 195 25.43 0.90 15.63
CA ASP A 195 26.46 -0.16 15.50
C ASP A 195 26.14 -1.24 14.44
N GLN A 196 25.14 -1.01 13.58
CA GLN A 196 24.76 -1.95 12.52
C GLN A 196 25.47 -1.62 11.20
N ASN A 197 25.94 -2.64 10.48
CA ASN A 197 26.55 -2.45 9.17
C ASN A 197 25.64 -3.04 8.08
N PHE A 198 24.82 -2.18 7.49
CA PHE A 198 23.98 -2.52 6.35
C PHE A 198 24.67 -2.07 5.05
N PRO A 199 24.44 -2.78 3.93
CA PRO A 199 25.12 -2.48 2.68
C PRO A 199 24.75 -1.09 2.17
N ASP A 200 25.69 -0.48 1.47
CA ASP A 200 25.44 0.74 0.72
C ASP A 200 24.52 0.48 -0.47
N LYS A 201 23.99 1.58 -0.98
CA LYS A 201 23.06 1.60 -2.09
C LYS A 201 23.73 1.20 -3.40
N THR A 202 23.10 0.32 -4.20
CA THR A 202 23.55 0.00 -5.57
C THR A 202 22.71 0.74 -6.61
N GLU A 203 23.22 0.85 -7.84
CA GLU A 203 22.48 1.52 -8.93
C GLU A 203 21.23 0.73 -9.37
N GLU A 204 21.29 -0.61 -9.30
CA GLU A 204 20.19 -1.52 -9.59
C GLU A 204 19.03 -1.36 -8.59
N ASP A 205 19.36 -1.15 -7.31
CA ASP A 205 18.36 -0.96 -6.25
C ASP A 205 17.42 0.22 -6.55
N PHE A 206 17.93 1.27 -7.19
CA PHE A 206 17.16 2.48 -7.50
C PHE A 206 16.35 2.41 -8.78
N GLN A 207 16.69 1.57 -9.76
CA GLN A 207 15.94 1.49 -11.01
C GLN A 207 14.45 1.22 -10.77
N ARG A 208 14.12 0.43 -9.73
CA ARG A 208 12.74 0.18 -9.32
C ARG A 208 12.02 1.44 -8.82
N PHE A 209 12.73 2.36 -8.16
CA PHE A 209 12.14 3.53 -7.49
C PHE A 209 12.42 4.86 -8.21
N GLN A 210 13.17 4.87 -9.31
CA GLN A 210 13.45 6.08 -10.11
C GLN A 210 12.18 6.79 -10.59
N SER A 211 11.10 6.04 -10.79
CA SER A 211 9.79 6.58 -11.22
C SER A 211 8.80 6.81 -10.08
N ASP A 212 9.21 6.54 -8.82
CA ASP A 212 8.34 6.69 -7.67
C ASP A 212 8.21 8.17 -7.31
N GLY A 213 7.01 8.70 -7.51
CA GLY A 213 6.68 10.11 -7.28
C GLY A 213 6.87 10.59 -5.85
N ASP A 214 7.08 9.70 -4.88
CA ASP A 214 7.44 10.09 -3.52
C ASP A 214 8.87 10.61 -3.42
N PHE A 215 9.82 10.04 -4.15
CA PHE A 215 11.24 10.39 -4.06
C PHE A 215 11.70 11.37 -5.15
N LEU A 216 10.75 12.13 -5.69
CA LEU A 216 11.02 13.26 -6.58
C LEU A 216 11.06 14.49 -5.66
N ASP A 217 12.25 14.92 -5.26
CA ASP A 217 12.42 15.83 -4.12
C ASP A 217 12.03 17.26 -4.40
N SER A 218 11.89 17.64 -5.66
CA SER A 218 11.55 19.01 -6.03
C SER A 218 11.27 19.08 -7.51
N THR A 219 10.61 20.15 -7.92
CA THR A 219 10.51 20.56 -9.31
C THR A 219 11.88 20.76 -10.00
N SER A 220 13.00 20.70 -9.27
CA SER A 220 14.37 20.80 -9.78
C SER A 220 15.04 19.49 -10.20
N ASP A 221 14.58 18.32 -9.76
CA ASP A 221 15.14 17.02 -10.19
C ASP A 221 14.52 16.48 -11.48
N LEU A 222 13.43 17.08 -11.91
CA LEU A 222 12.86 16.91 -13.24
C LEU A 222 13.11 18.21 -14.00
N MET A 223 14.20 18.23 -14.78
CA MET A 223 14.40 19.32 -15.74
C MET A 223 13.11 19.47 -16.55
N PRO A 224 12.45 20.63 -16.50
CA PRO A 224 11.18 20.79 -17.18
C PRO A 224 11.45 20.57 -18.66
N SER A 225 10.76 19.59 -19.24
CA SER A 225 10.94 19.28 -20.64
C SER A 225 10.11 20.25 -21.46
N ILE A 226 10.66 20.69 -22.59
CA ILE A 226 9.83 21.26 -23.64
C ILE A 226 8.98 20.11 -24.18
N VAL A 227 7.67 20.22 -23.99
CA VAL A 227 6.67 19.27 -24.46
C VAL A 227 5.95 19.89 -25.63
N THR A 228 5.84 19.12 -26.71
CA THR A 228 5.04 19.48 -27.87
C THR A 228 3.88 18.49 -27.98
N LEU A 229 2.66 18.94 -27.75
CA LEU A 229 1.46 18.17 -28.12
C LEU A 229 1.31 18.25 -29.64
N THR A 230 1.30 17.09 -30.29
CA THR A 230 1.34 17.01 -31.76
C THR A 230 0.01 16.59 -32.36
N ASP A 231 -0.78 15.79 -31.66
CA ASP A 231 -2.03 15.25 -32.18
C ASP A 231 -3.03 14.90 -31.07
N ILE A 232 -4.31 14.80 -31.40
CA ILE A 232 -5.40 14.38 -30.51
C ILE A 232 -5.86 12.97 -30.90
N LEU A 233 -5.68 12.01 -30.00
CA LEU A 233 -6.09 10.62 -30.20
C LEU A 233 -7.53 10.37 -29.80
N ASP A 234 -7.94 10.95 -28.67
CA ASP A 234 -9.29 10.77 -28.13
C ASP A 234 -9.71 11.99 -27.31
N MET A 235 -11.01 12.22 -27.24
CA MET A 235 -11.59 13.30 -26.46
C MET A 235 -12.98 12.90 -25.95
N ASP A 236 -13.22 13.17 -24.69
CA ASP A 236 -14.50 12.90 -24.04
C ASP A 236 -14.91 14.11 -23.20
N ILE A 237 -16.16 14.55 -23.39
CA ILE A 237 -16.82 15.55 -22.55
C ILE A 237 -17.84 14.81 -21.72
N TYR A 238 -17.76 14.95 -20.41
CA TYR A 238 -18.57 14.17 -19.49
C TYR A 238 -19.06 14.99 -18.32
N ASP A 239 -20.20 14.57 -17.78
CA ASP A 239 -20.81 15.18 -16.61
C ASP A 239 -20.07 14.74 -15.35
N VAL A 240 -19.85 15.70 -14.44
CA VAL A 240 -19.26 15.49 -13.12
C VAL A 240 -20.16 15.97 -12.01
N CYS A 241 -19.87 15.51 -10.80
CA CYS A 241 -20.56 15.98 -9.59
C CYS A 241 -20.05 17.38 -9.21
N SER A 242 -20.96 18.33 -8.94
CA SER A 242 -20.65 19.69 -8.47
C SER A 242 -20.15 19.78 -7.02
N ASN A 243 -19.76 18.66 -6.42
CA ASN A 243 -19.18 18.65 -5.09
C ASN A 243 -17.68 18.47 -5.24
N ASP A 244 -16.92 19.49 -4.83
CA ASP A 244 -15.45 19.55 -4.96
C ASP A 244 -14.77 18.31 -4.36
N ALA A 245 -15.30 17.77 -3.27
CA ALA A 245 -14.79 16.56 -2.63
C ALA A 245 -14.89 15.30 -3.51
N CYS A 246 -15.70 15.34 -4.58
CA CYS A 246 -15.94 14.20 -5.48
C CYS A 246 -14.95 14.11 -6.66
N ARG A 247 -13.93 14.98 -6.68
CA ARG A 247 -12.76 14.92 -7.59
C ARG A 247 -13.15 14.75 -9.07
N GLU A 248 -14.23 15.41 -9.47
CA GLU A 248 -14.68 15.51 -10.85
C GLU A 248 -14.74 14.17 -11.63
N LYS A 249 -15.06 13.08 -10.95
CA LYS A 249 -15.21 11.78 -11.62
C LYS A 249 -16.45 11.77 -12.52
N LYS A 250 -16.31 11.10 -13.67
CA LYS A 250 -17.40 10.85 -14.62
C LYS A 250 -18.59 10.19 -13.92
N MET A 251 -19.77 10.79 -14.08
CA MET A 251 -21.03 10.27 -13.58
C MET A 251 -21.39 8.93 -14.29
N ILE A 252 -21.88 7.96 -13.53
CA ILE A 252 -22.30 6.65 -14.05
C ILE A 252 -23.80 6.51 -13.82
N LYS A 253 -24.60 6.35 -14.89
CA LYS A 253 -26.07 6.26 -14.82
C LYS A 253 -26.67 7.39 -13.95
N GLU A 254 -26.20 8.62 -14.17
CA GLU A 254 -26.62 9.83 -13.44
C GLU A 254 -26.35 9.82 -11.92
N LYS A 255 -25.44 8.96 -11.46
CA LYS A 255 -24.96 8.90 -10.08
C LYS A 255 -23.48 9.21 -10.01
N CYS A 256 -23.10 10.01 -9.01
CA CYS A 256 -21.69 10.19 -8.69
C CYS A 256 -21.13 8.89 -8.11
N PRO A 257 -20.04 8.33 -8.66
CA PRO A 257 -19.43 7.11 -8.12
C PRO A 257 -18.73 7.33 -6.76
N VAL A 258 -18.60 8.58 -6.31
CA VAL A 258 -17.94 8.92 -5.04
C VAL A 258 -18.97 9.14 -3.94
N CYS A 259 -19.91 10.08 -4.11
CA CYS A 259 -20.88 10.43 -3.06
C CYS A 259 -22.27 9.81 -3.25
N GLY A 260 -22.53 9.13 -4.38
CA GLY A 260 -23.86 8.59 -4.70
C GLY A 260 -24.92 9.66 -5.03
N GLY A 261 -24.54 10.94 -5.04
CA GLY A 261 -25.45 12.06 -5.29
C GLY A 261 -26.05 12.06 -6.70
N HIS A 262 -27.27 12.60 -6.79
CA HIS A 262 -28.03 12.77 -8.02
C HIS A 262 -28.18 14.25 -8.40
N LYS A 263 -27.98 14.54 -9.70
CA LYS A 263 -28.62 15.58 -10.52
C LYS A 263 -29.05 16.92 -9.86
N LYS A 264 -28.21 17.60 -9.07
CA LYS A 264 -28.51 18.99 -8.64
C LYS A 264 -27.65 20.11 -9.22
N LYS A 265 -26.64 19.79 -10.02
CA LYS A 265 -26.04 20.61 -11.09
C LYS A 265 -24.86 19.79 -11.63
N ALA A 266 -24.97 19.24 -12.84
CA ALA A 266 -23.84 18.57 -13.47
C ALA A 266 -22.96 19.66 -14.09
N GLU A 267 -21.76 19.85 -13.58
CA GLU A 267 -20.75 20.60 -14.32
C GLU A 267 -20.19 19.70 -15.41
N LYS A 268 -19.87 20.28 -16.57
CA LYS A 268 -19.19 19.55 -17.63
C LYS A 268 -17.69 19.58 -17.38
N ASN A 269 -17.05 18.46 -17.65
CA ASN A 269 -15.60 18.34 -17.66
C ASN A 269 -15.16 17.72 -19.00
N ILE A 270 -13.88 17.85 -19.31
CA ILE A 270 -13.27 17.33 -20.51
C ILE A 270 -12.00 16.57 -20.15
N ARG A 271 -11.77 15.47 -20.86
CA ARG A 271 -10.46 14.83 -20.96
C ARG A 271 -10.08 14.71 -22.44
N VAL A 272 -8.82 14.96 -22.73
CA VAL A 272 -8.26 14.84 -24.07
C VAL A 272 -6.99 14.00 -23.99
N THR A 273 -6.87 13.00 -24.84
CA THR A 273 -5.66 12.20 -24.97
C THR A 273 -4.87 12.71 -26.15
N PHE A 274 -3.68 13.24 -25.89
CA PHE A 274 -2.77 13.74 -26.91
C PHE A 274 -1.65 12.75 -27.20
N LEU A 275 -1.12 12.81 -28.43
CA LEU A 275 0.27 12.47 -28.68
C LEU A 275 1.15 13.67 -28.30
N PHE A 276 2.26 13.38 -27.64
CA PHE A 276 3.25 14.38 -27.30
C PHE A 276 4.67 13.90 -27.63
N SER A 277 5.53 14.87 -27.90
CA SER A 277 6.96 14.69 -28.10
C SER A 277 7.76 15.56 -27.13
N THR A 278 8.92 15.06 -26.73
CA THR A 278 9.99 15.78 -26.03
C THR A 278 11.27 15.67 -26.85
N GLU A 279 12.37 16.26 -26.38
CA GLU A 279 13.69 16.10 -27.00
C GLU A 279 14.15 14.63 -27.10
N SER A 280 13.77 13.80 -26.13
CA SER A 280 14.23 12.41 -26.01
C SER A 280 13.21 11.36 -26.47
N LYS A 281 11.92 11.69 -26.54
CA LYS A 281 10.84 10.74 -26.85
C LYS A 281 9.83 11.35 -27.81
N LYS A 282 9.34 10.55 -28.75
CA LYS A 282 8.26 10.95 -29.69
C LYS A 282 7.03 10.07 -29.51
N ASP A 283 5.89 10.60 -29.95
CA ASP A 283 4.59 9.89 -30.03
C ASP A 283 4.15 9.22 -28.72
N GLN A 284 4.46 9.84 -27.59
CA GLN A 284 4.02 9.39 -26.28
C GLN A 284 2.57 9.81 -26.03
N LYS A 285 1.81 9.03 -25.26
CA LYS A 285 0.40 9.33 -24.97
C LYS A 285 0.25 9.95 -23.59
N ALA A 286 -0.49 11.05 -23.51
CA ALA A 286 -0.85 11.70 -22.26
C ALA A 286 -2.35 12.06 -22.26
N THR A 287 -3.04 11.83 -21.14
CA THR A 287 -4.41 12.31 -20.95
C THR A 287 -4.39 13.56 -20.08
N ILE A 288 -4.96 14.65 -20.61
CA ILE A 288 -5.02 15.96 -19.98
C ILE A 288 -6.48 16.30 -19.68
N PHE A 289 -6.74 16.83 -18.48
CA PHE A 289 -8.07 17.25 -18.03
C PHE A 289 -8.26 18.77 -18.16
N LYS A 290 -9.50 19.22 -18.05
CA LYS A 290 -9.94 20.61 -18.27
C LYS A 290 -9.00 21.68 -17.73
N ASP A 291 -8.70 21.69 -16.44
CA ASP A 291 -7.96 22.78 -15.81
C ASP A 291 -6.53 22.87 -16.36
N THR A 292 -5.83 21.74 -16.38
CA THR A 292 -4.48 21.64 -16.98
C THR A 292 -4.50 22.02 -18.46
N LEU A 293 -5.54 21.63 -19.19
CA LEU A 293 -5.66 21.94 -20.62
C LEU A 293 -5.89 23.43 -20.85
N GLN A 294 -6.72 24.09 -20.06
CA GLN A 294 -6.96 25.53 -20.12
C GLN A 294 -5.70 26.33 -19.78
N GLU A 295 -4.92 25.87 -18.80
CA GLU A 295 -3.62 26.47 -18.46
C GLU A 295 -2.62 26.36 -19.61
N ILE A 296 -2.50 25.18 -20.22
CA ILE A 296 -1.56 24.93 -21.33
C ILE A 296 -1.95 25.74 -22.58
N VAL A 297 -3.24 25.77 -22.92
CA VAL A 297 -3.77 26.45 -24.12
C VAL A 297 -3.88 27.97 -23.92
N LYS A 298 -3.84 28.43 -22.66
CA LYS A 298 -4.05 29.82 -22.21
C LYS A 298 -5.32 30.42 -22.80
N ASP A 299 -6.40 29.64 -22.83
CA ASP A 299 -7.65 30.01 -23.46
C ASP A 299 -8.85 29.29 -22.83
N LYS A 300 -10.04 29.84 -23.05
CA LYS A 300 -11.28 29.18 -22.67
C LYS A 300 -11.61 28.10 -23.69
N ILE A 301 -11.80 26.88 -23.18
CA ILE A 301 -12.17 25.73 -24.00
C ILE A 301 -13.70 25.57 -23.95
N PRO A 302 -14.41 25.60 -25.10
CA PRO A 302 -15.85 25.49 -25.15
C PRO A 302 -16.30 24.04 -24.92
N ILE A 303 -16.35 23.65 -23.65
CA ILE A 303 -16.72 22.30 -23.17
C ILE A 303 -18.21 21.94 -23.34
N GLU A 304 -18.98 22.77 -24.04
CA GLU A 304 -20.38 22.52 -24.35
C GLU A 304 -20.54 21.56 -25.53
N SER A 305 -19.59 21.59 -26.47
CA SER A 305 -19.61 20.84 -27.72
C SER A 305 -18.25 20.21 -28.01
N LYS A 306 -18.25 18.89 -28.27
CA LYS A 306 -17.05 18.15 -28.66
C LYS A 306 -16.44 18.72 -29.95
N ALA A 307 -17.26 19.11 -30.92
CA ALA A 307 -16.79 19.68 -32.18
C ALA A 307 -16.13 21.06 -32.00
N ALA A 308 -16.75 21.94 -31.19
CA ALA A 308 -16.19 23.26 -30.90
C ALA A 308 -14.87 23.16 -30.14
N CYS A 309 -14.81 22.27 -29.15
CA CYS A 309 -13.56 22.00 -28.44
C CYS A 309 -12.48 21.44 -29.38
N LEU A 310 -12.84 20.52 -30.28
CA LEU A 310 -11.89 19.95 -31.24
C LEU A 310 -11.31 21.04 -32.14
N SER A 311 -12.15 21.93 -32.68
CA SER A 311 -11.70 23.03 -33.55
C SER A 311 -10.65 23.91 -32.85
N VAL A 312 -10.96 24.36 -31.64
CA VAL A 312 -10.05 25.21 -30.85
C VAL A 312 -8.73 24.50 -30.57
N LEU A 313 -8.77 23.22 -30.20
CA LEU A 313 -7.55 22.47 -29.91
C LEU A 313 -6.72 22.22 -31.17
N LEU A 314 -7.35 21.87 -32.29
CA LEU A 314 -6.66 21.66 -33.57
C LEU A 314 -6.01 22.94 -34.09
N GLU A 315 -6.68 24.10 -33.96
CA GLU A 315 -6.13 25.41 -34.33
C GLU A 315 -4.90 25.80 -33.50
N LYS A 316 -4.80 25.29 -32.26
CA LYS A 316 -3.69 25.56 -31.34
C LYS A 316 -2.53 24.58 -31.50
N LEU A 317 -2.71 23.46 -32.22
CA LEU A 317 -1.65 22.48 -32.43
C LEU A 317 -0.63 22.98 -33.47
N PRO A 318 0.67 22.69 -33.29
CA PRO A 318 1.25 21.99 -32.16
C PRO A 318 1.34 22.89 -30.91
N ILE A 319 0.97 22.36 -29.74
CA ILE A 319 1.01 23.12 -28.48
C ILE A 319 2.34 22.86 -27.78
N VAL A 320 3.18 23.90 -27.69
CA VAL A 320 4.50 23.81 -27.05
C VAL A 320 4.48 24.48 -25.68
N PHE A 321 4.82 23.74 -24.64
CA PHE A 321 4.86 24.25 -23.28
C PHE A 321 5.95 23.56 -22.46
N LYS A 322 6.42 24.26 -21.42
CA LYS A 322 7.39 23.72 -20.48
C LYS A 322 6.62 22.99 -19.38
N SER A 323 6.91 21.72 -19.17
CA SER A 323 6.20 20.91 -18.17
C SER A 323 7.10 19.88 -17.52
N GLN A 324 6.72 19.49 -16.31
CA GLN A 324 7.12 18.20 -15.76
C GLN A 324 6.21 17.11 -16.27
N ILE A 325 6.79 15.94 -16.55
CA ILE A 325 6.08 14.76 -17.02
C ILE A 325 6.32 13.67 -15.98
N SER A 326 5.26 13.21 -15.33
CA SER A 326 5.37 12.06 -14.43
C SER A 326 5.65 10.77 -15.23
N ALA A 327 6.06 9.71 -14.55
CA ALA A 327 6.19 8.38 -15.17
C ALA A 327 4.87 7.83 -15.77
N ARG A 328 3.73 8.46 -15.44
CA ARG A 328 2.40 8.15 -15.98
C ARG A 328 1.98 9.09 -17.11
N ASN A 329 2.93 9.86 -17.65
CA ASN A 329 2.67 10.90 -18.65
C ASN A 329 1.60 11.91 -18.22
N THR A 330 1.52 12.19 -16.92
CA THR A 330 0.71 13.30 -16.42
C THR A 330 1.57 14.54 -16.34
N PHE A 331 1.07 15.64 -16.88
CA PHE A 331 1.74 16.93 -16.82
C PHE A 331 1.47 17.57 -15.46
N SER A 332 2.53 17.96 -14.75
CA SER A 332 2.44 18.87 -13.61
C SER A 332 2.98 20.22 -14.02
N ASN A 333 2.20 21.26 -13.72
CA ASN A 333 2.57 22.62 -14.08
C ASN A 333 3.73 23.10 -13.20
N ILE A 334 4.63 23.87 -13.80
CA ILE A 334 5.64 24.64 -13.07
C ILE A 334 5.25 26.10 -13.24
N PHE A 335 4.36 26.57 -12.37
CA PHE A 335 4.27 27.98 -12.04
C PHE A 335 4.33 28.12 -10.53
N HIS A 336 5.51 28.49 -10.04
CA HIS A 336 5.71 29.86 -9.57
C HIS A 336 6.88 30.47 -10.33
#